data_AF-A0AA97B956-F1
#
_entry.id   AF-A0AA97B956-F1
#
_cell.length_a   1.000
_cell.length_b   1.000
_cell.length_c   1.000
_cell.angle_alpha   90.00
_cell.angle_beta   90.00
_cell.angle_gamma   90.00
#
_symmetry.space_group_name_H-M   'P 1'
#
loop_
_entity.id
_entity.type
_entity.pdbx_description
1 polymer ?
#
loop_
_entity_poly.entity_id
_entity_poly.type
_entity_poly.pdbx_seq_one_letter_code
_entity_poly.pdbx_strand_id
1 'polypeptide(L)'
;MGLLSEDERTRLDAHTARCGECAQAVLALDEGEAAIEEALDMEEDGTVARSARASRAPVSHRAHAARLPEQREVLDERRDFRVVLVRERQRVRLLVQPLSGRTVTAAVFLSPGRPSLKPAHGPEGIAFDLTSASSTGARSAHLSVQAGSETLERDFAF
;
A
#
# COMPACT_ATOMS: atom_id res chain seq x y z
N MET A 1 -15.10 -21.57 -1.91
CA MET A 1 -14.81 -22.49 -3.08
C MET A 1 -16.07 -23.12 -3.75
N GLY A 2 -17.28 -22.69 -3.37
CA GLY A 2 -18.53 -23.39 -3.73
C GLY A 2 -19.01 -23.28 -5.19
N LEU A 3 -18.50 -22.33 -5.99
CA LEU A 3 -19.01 -22.03 -7.34
C LEU A 3 -18.26 -22.74 -8.49
N LEU A 4 -17.14 -23.41 -8.21
CA LEU A 4 -16.39 -24.16 -9.22
C LEU A 4 -17.07 -25.49 -9.52
N SER A 5 -17.09 -25.92 -10.77
CA SER A 5 -17.44 -27.30 -11.13
C SER A 5 -16.38 -28.30 -10.61
N GLU A 6 -16.74 -29.57 -10.48
CA GLU A 6 -15.81 -30.61 -10.00
C GLU A 6 -14.56 -30.75 -10.88
N ASP A 7 -14.73 -30.59 -12.20
CA ASP A 7 -13.62 -30.59 -13.16
C ASP A 7 -12.66 -29.42 -12.95
N GLU A 8 -13.19 -28.24 -12.63
CA GLU A 8 -12.39 -27.04 -12.36
C GLU A 8 -11.62 -27.15 -11.04
N ARG A 9 -12.24 -27.72 -10.00
CA ARG A 9 -11.56 -28.00 -8.72
C ARG A 9 -10.40 -28.97 -8.91
N THR A 10 -10.63 -30.06 -9.64
CA THR A 10 -9.59 -31.06 -9.90
C THR A 10 -8.39 -30.47 -10.66
N ARG A 11 -8.66 -29.57 -11.63
CA ARG A 11 -7.59 -28.86 -12.36
C ARG A 11 -6.85 -27.85 -11.47
N LEU A 12 -7.57 -27.13 -10.62
CA LEU A 12 -7.00 -26.20 -9.66
C LEU A 12 -6.08 -26.93 -8.67
N ASP A 13 -6.52 -28.06 -8.12
CA ASP A 13 -5.74 -28.88 -7.19
C ASP A 13 -4.47 -29.45 -7.83
N ALA A 14 -4.59 -29.93 -9.08
CA ALA A 14 -3.42 -30.41 -9.83
C ALA A 14 -2.40 -29.29 -10.11
N HIS A 15 -2.87 -28.05 -10.25
CA HIS A 15 -2.02 -26.88 -10.48
C HIS A 15 -1.36 -26.38 -9.19
N THR A 16 -2.11 -26.25 -8.10
CA THR A 16 -1.61 -25.77 -6.81
C THR A 16 -0.60 -26.76 -6.21
N ALA A 17 -0.73 -28.06 -6.48
CA ALA A 17 0.27 -29.07 -6.12
C ALA A 17 1.67 -28.81 -6.75
N ARG A 18 1.74 -28.02 -7.82
CA ARG A 18 2.98 -27.74 -8.57
C ARG A 18 3.42 -26.28 -8.52
N CYS A 19 2.57 -25.39 -8.00
CA CYS A 19 2.84 -23.95 -7.92
C CYS A 19 2.60 -23.45 -6.48
N GLY A 20 3.68 -23.19 -5.74
CA GLY A 20 3.61 -22.77 -4.35
C GLY A 20 2.90 -21.43 -4.12
N GLU A 21 3.02 -20.49 -5.06
CA GLU A 21 2.33 -19.20 -4.99
C GLU A 21 0.81 -19.36 -5.11
N CYS A 22 0.35 -20.23 -6.03
CA CYS A 22 -1.06 -20.56 -6.18
C CYS A 22 -1.59 -21.36 -4.98
N ALA A 23 -0.79 -22.27 -4.42
CA ALA A 23 -1.16 -23.00 -3.21
C ALA A 23 -1.36 -22.03 -2.02
N GLN A 24 -0.44 -21.08 -1.85
CA GLN A 24 -0.56 -20.05 -0.81
C GLN A 24 -1.78 -19.15 -1.05
N ALA A 25 -2.08 -18.81 -2.30
CA ALA A 25 -3.25 -18.02 -2.65
C ALA A 25 -4.56 -18.74 -2.31
N VAL A 26 -4.67 -20.03 -2.60
CA VAL A 26 -5.86 -20.83 -2.26
C VAL A 26 -6.04 -20.93 -0.74
N LEU A 27 -4.99 -21.22 0.01
CA LEU A 27 -5.04 -21.27 1.47
C LEU A 27 -5.49 -19.94 2.09
N ALA A 28 -5.03 -18.81 1.53
CA ALA A 28 -5.44 -17.48 2.01
C ALA A 28 -6.91 -17.16 1.69
N LEU A 29 -7.48 -17.74 0.63
CA LEU A 29 -8.90 -17.60 0.31
C LEU A 29 -9.75 -18.43 1.28
N ASP A 30 -9.33 -19.65 1.61
CA ASP A 30 -10.03 -20.52 2.56
C ASP A 30 -10.04 -19.91 3.98
N GLU A 31 -8.91 -19.34 4.42
CA GLU A 31 -8.83 -18.60 5.69
C GLU A 31 -9.75 -17.37 5.71
N GLY A 32 -9.86 -16.68 4.57
CA GLY A 32 -10.78 -15.55 4.41
C GLY A 32 -12.26 -15.96 4.45
N GLU A 33 -12.62 -17.10 3.85
CA GLU A 33 -13.98 -17.64 3.84
C GLU A 33 -14.42 -18.02 5.28
N ALA A 34 -13.53 -18.67 6.05
CA ALA A 34 -13.77 -18.98 7.46
C ALA A 34 -13.93 -17.72 8.34
N ALA A 35 -13.12 -16.68 8.11
CA ALA A 35 -13.23 -15.44 8.88
C ALA A 35 -14.53 -14.66 8.58
N ILE A 36 -15.07 -14.79 7.37
CA ILE A 36 -16.37 -14.21 6.99
C ILE A 36 -17.51 -14.95 7.68
N GLU A 37 -17.47 -16.29 7.72
CA GLU A 37 -18.45 -17.11 8.43
C GLU A 37 -18.48 -16.78 9.93
N GLU A 38 -17.30 -16.71 10.58
CA GLU A 38 -17.19 -16.31 11.99
C GLU A 38 -17.75 -14.90 12.26
N ALA A 39 -17.55 -13.96 11.34
CA ALA A 39 -18.09 -12.61 11.46
C ALA A 39 -19.63 -12.58 11.37
N LEU A 40 -20.22 -13.38 10.48
CA LEU A 40 -21.68 -13.49 10.34
C LEU A 40 -22.31 -14.13 11.58
N ASP A 41 -21.67 -15.14 12.16
CA ASP A 41 -22.14 -15.78 13.39
C ASP A 41 -22.10 -14.81 14.59
N MET A 42 -21.10 -13.93 14.67
CA MET A 42 -21.02 -12.88 15.70
C MET A 42 -22.09 -11.78 15.56
N GLU A 43 -22.66 -11.58 14.36
CA GLU A 43 -23.75 -10.62 14.12
C GLU A 43 -25.12 -11.18 14.56
N GLU A 44 -25.27 -12.50 14.71
CA GLU A 44 -26.54 -13.14 15.07
C GLU A 44 -26.83 -13.11 16.60
N ASP A 45 -25.80 -13.01 17.45
CA ASP A 45 -25.93 -13.01 18.93
C ASP A 45 -26.05 -11.59 19.56
N GLY A 46 -26.10 -10.53 18.74
CA GLY A 46 -26.03 -9.14 19.19
C GLY A 46 -27.26 -8.30 18.86
N THR A 47 -28.21 -8.20 19.79
CA THR A 47 -29.37 -7.29 19.70
C THR A 47 -28.97 -5.84 19.38
N VAL A 48 -29.44 -5.36 18.23
CA VAL A 48 -29.79 -3.98 17.84
C VAL A 48 -29.21 -2.84 18.69
N ALA A 49 -28.24 -2.11 18.13
CA ALA A 49 -28.08 -0.68 18.41
C ALA A 49 -27.88 0.09 17.10
N ARG A 50 -28.99 0.62 16.60
CA ARG A 50 -29.00 1.66 15.57
C ARG A 50 -28.14 2.85 16.03
N SER A 51 -27.08 3.13 15.31
CA SER A 51 -26.61 4.51 15.11
C SER A 51 -26.04 4.63 13.71
N ALA A 52 -26.91 5.04 12.80
CA ALA A 52 -26.53 5.55 11.51
C ALA A 52 -25.82 6.90 11.69
N ARG A 53 -24.54 6.98 11.30
CA ARG A 53 -23.96 8.17 10.66
C ARG A 53 -22.72 7.77 9.88
N ALA A 54 -22.75 8.13 8.60
CA ALA A 54 -21.74 7.84 7.61
C ALA A 54 -20.34 8.32 8.03
N SER A 55 -19.35 7.46 7.86
CA SER A 55 -17.97 7.82 7.54
C SER A 55 -17.39 6.65 6.77
N ARG A 56 -17.07 6.86 5.49
CA ARG A 56 -16.38 5.87 4.65
C ARG A 56 -15.04 5.55 5.30
N ALA A 57 -14.97 4.44 6.03
CA ALA A 57 -13.74 3.87 6.53
C ALA A 57 -13.18 2.92 5.46
N PRO A 58 -11.90 3.05 5.05
CA PRO A 58 -11.29 2.03 4.20
C PRO A 58 -11.09 0.76 5.02
N VAL A 59 -11.70 -0.33 4.58
CA VAL A 59 -11.57 -1.66 5.16
C VAL A 59 -10.16 -2.17 4.84
N SER A 60 -9.26 -2.10 5.81
CA SER A 60 -7.90 -2.64 5.70
C SER A 60 -7.93 -4.15 5.96
N HIS A 61 -8.02 -4.97 4.91
CA HIS A 61 -7.71 -6.39 5.01
C HIS A 61 -6.21 -6.62 4.78
N ARG A 62 -5.48 -6.92 5.86
CA ARG A 62 -4.60 -8.10 5.96
C ARG A 62 -3.84 -8.11 7.29
N ALA A 63 -3.99 -9.22 8.01
CA ALA A 63 -3.16 -9.56 9.16
C ALA A 63 -1.73 -9.87 8.70
N HIS A 64 -0.80 -8.97 9.00
CA HIS A 64 0.63 -9.26 9.07
C HIS A 64 1.11 -8.83 10.46
N ALA A 65 1.23 -9.80 11.37
CA ALA A 65 2.06 -9.78 12.59
C ALA A 65 2.17 -8.41 13.29
N ALA A 66 1.18 -8.02 14.11
CA ALA A 66 1.25 -6.90 15.08
C ALA A 66 2.18 -5.72 14.69
N ARG A 67 2.14 -5.29 13.41
CA ARG A 67 2.86 -4.12 12.94
C ARG A 67 2.01 -2.94 13.37
N LEU A 68 2.55 -2.05 14.20
CA LEU A 68 1.93 -0.74 14.42
C LEU A 68 1.57 -0.12 13.05
N PRO A 69 0.45 0.61 12.96
CA PRO A 69 -0.07 1.08 11.69
C PRO A 69 0.98 1.91 10.95
N GLU A 70 1.29 1.53 9.71
CA GLU A 70 2.05 2.39 8.79
C GLU A 70 1.31 3.72 8.66
N GLN A 71 1.94 4.83 9.07
CA GLN A 71 1.33 6.14 8.89
C GLN A 71 1.62 6.61 7.47
N ARG A 72 0.58 6.61 6.63
CA ARG A 72 0.64 7.08 5.25
C ARG A 72 -0.02 8.45 5.15
N GLU A 73 0.76 9.47 4.79
CA GLU A 73 0.30 10.84 4.59
C GLU A 73 0.39 11.19 3.09
N VAL A 74 -0.71 11.59 2.48
CA VAL A 74 -0.72 12.04 1.08
C VAL A 74 -0.30 13.51 1.04
N LEU A 75 0.86 13.79 0.45
CA LEU A 75 1.40 15.15 0.35
C LEU A 75 0.79 15.91 -0.83
N ASP A 76 0.58 15.22 -1.94
CA ASP A 76 0.04 15.77 -3.17
C ASP A 76 -0.64 14.66 -3.98
N GLU A 77 -1.79 14.97 -4.58
CA GLU A 77 -2.53 14.07 -5.46
C GLU A 77 -2.87 14.80 -6.75
N ARG A 78 -2.35 14.29 -7.86
CA ARG A 78 -2.54 14.80 -9.21
C ARG A 78 -3.29 13.78 -10.05
N ARG A 79 -3.60 14.16 -11.28
CA ARG A 79 -4.27 13.27 -12.23
C ARG A 79 -3.40 12.07 -12.59
N ASP A 80 -2.11 12.30 -12.83
CA ASP A 80 -1.21 11.27 -13.36
C ASP A 80 -0.43 10.51 -12.26
N PHE A 81 -0.30 11.09 -11.07
CA PHE A 81 0.46 10.51 -9.96
C PHE A 81 -0.01 11.04 -8.60
N ARG A 82 0.37 10.33 -7.54
CA ARG A 82 0.24 10.81 -6.15
C ARG A 82 1.53 10.63 -5.38
N VAL A 83 1.76 11.51 -4.43
CA VAL A 83 2.93 11.54 -3.56
C VAL A 83 2.50 11.21 -2.14
N VAL A 84 3.10 10.16 -1.57
CA VAL A 84 2.77 9.65 -0.24
C VAL A 84 4.01 9.60 0.61
N LEU A 85 3.98 10.24 1.77
CA LEU A 85 4.98 10.09 2.81
C LEU A 85 4.56 8.93 3.71
N VAL A 86 5.42 7.91 3.83
CA VAL A 86 5.18 6.74 4.66
C VAL A 86 6.15 6.77 5.84
N ARG A 87 5.60 6.85 7.04
CA ARG A 87 6.34 6.81 8.30
C ARG A 87 6.10 5.48 9.01
N GLU A 88 7.19 4.81 9.31
CA GLU A 88 7.26 3.60 10.14
C GLU A 88 8.14 3.90 11.37
N ARG A 89 8.15 3.00 12.37
CA ARG A 89 8.87 3.21 13.64
C ARG A 89 10.31 3.72 13.51
N GLN A 90 11.06 3.20 12.54
CA GLN A 90 12.47 3.53 12.32
C GLN A 90 12.77 3.86 10.86
N ARG A 91 11.73 4.07 10.04
CA ARG A 91 11.89 4.31 8.61
C ARG A 91 10.98 5.42 8.14
N VAL A 92 11.51 6.27 7.29
CA VAL A 92 10.73 7.30 6.60
C VAL A 92 11.01 7.13 5.13
N ARG A 93 9.98 6.98 4.32
CA ARG A 93 10.11 6.85 2.86
C ARG A 93 9.10 7.76 2.16
N LEU A 94 9.53 8.35 1.06
CA LEU A 94 8.64 9.04 0.13
C LEU A 94 8.30 8.09 -1.01
N LEU A 95 7.04 8.01 -1.36
CA LEU A 95 6.53 7.14 -2.42
C LEU A 95 5.81 7.99 -3.47
N VAL A 96 6.19 7.83 -4.73
CA VAL A 96 5.55 8.46 -5.88
C VAL A 96 4.86 7.36 -6.69
N GLN A 97 3.52 7.37 -6.68
CA GLN A 97 2.70 6.32 -7.28
C GLN A 97 2.07 6.83 -8.58
N PRO A 98 2.30 6.15 -9.72
CA PRO A 98 1.60 6.46 -10.96
C PRO A 98 0.13 6.05 -10.86
N LEU A 99 -0.80 6.88 -11.35
CA LEU A 99 -2.24 6.63 -11.32
C LEU A 99 -2.82 6.33 -12.72
N SER A 100 -2.26 6.93 -13.77
CA SER A 100 -2.82 6.89 -15.12
C SER A 100 -2.10 5.92 -16.08
N GLY A 101 -1.30 4.98 -15.56
CA GLY A 101 -0.47 4.07 -16.37
C GLY A 101 0.67 4.76 -17.12
N ARG A 102 0.94 6.03 -16.83
CA ARG A 102 2.01 6.83 -17.42
C ARG A 102 3.33 6.60 -16.71
N THR A 103 4.42 6.75 -17.46
CA THR A 103 5.77 6.77 -16.89
C THR A 103 5.94 8.01 -16.02
N VAL A 104 6.29 7.81 -14.76
CA VAL A 104 6.60 8.86 -13.81
C VAL A 104 8.09 8.80 -13.51
N THR A 105 8.74 9.96 -13.47
CA THR A 105 10.11 10.13 -12.99
C THR A 105 10.10 11.06 -11.80
N ALA A 106 10.90 10.76 -10.79
CA ALA A 106 10.97 11.59 -9.59
C ALA A 106 12.42 11.70 -9.12
N ALA A 107 12.72 12.81 -8.46
CA ALA A 107 13.99 13.06 -7.78
C ALA A 107 13.71 13.77 -6.45
N VAL A 108 14.44 13.35 -5.41
CA VAL A 108 14.38 13.98 -4.09
C VAL A 108 15.76 14.51 -3.74
N PHE A 109 15.81 15.79 -3.39
CA PHE A 109 17.02 16.48 -2.97
C PHE A 109 16.88 16.82 -1.50
N LEU A 110 17.86 16.41 -0.69
CA LEU A 110 18.02 16.98 0.64
C LEU A 110 18.50 18.43 0.48
N SER A 111 18.32 19.26 1.51
CA SER A 111 18.62 20.71 1.57
C SER A 111 19.79 21.19 0.68
N PRO A 112 19.77 22.45 0.19
CA PRO A 112 20.67 22.94 -0.87
C PRO A 112 22.14 22.49 -0.69
N GLY A 113 22.67 21.77 -1.69
CA GLY A 113 24.05 21.28 -1.71
C GLY A 113 24.26 19.82 -1.28
N ARG A 114 23.20 19.07 -0.91
CA ARG A 114 23.29 17.62 -0.63
C ARG A 114 22.94 16.76 -1.86
N PRO A 115 23.50 15.54 -1.96
CA PRO A 115 23.22 14.63 -3.07
C PRO A 115 21.74 14.24 -3.11
N SER A 116 21.24 14.01 -4.33
CA SER A 116 19.90 13.45 -4.53
C SER A 116 19.83 12.03 -3.98
N LEU A 117 18.65 11.65 -3.51
CA LEU A 117 18.40 10.29 -3.03
C LEU A 117 18.23 9.36 -4.22
N LYS A 118 18.79 8.15 -4.08
CA LYS A 118 18.65 7.11 -5.10
C LYS A 118 17.20 6.62 -5.14
N PRO A 119 16.54 6.62 -6.32
CA PRO A 119 15.22 6.05 -6.45
C PRO A 119 15.27 4.52 -6.34
N ALA A 120 14.29 3.94 -5.66
CA ALA A 120 14.01 2.52 -5.63
C ALA A 120 12.69 2.26 -6.36
N HIS A 121 12.73 1.54 -7.47
CA HIS A 121 11.53 1.20 -8.24
C HIS A 121 10.89 -0.06 -7.66
N GLY A 122 9.59 -0.01 -7.41
CA GLY A 122 8.81 -1.12 -6.88
C GLY A 122 7.38 -1.16 -7.44
N PRO A 123 6.56 -2.13 -7.01
CA PRO A 123 5.20 -2.32 -7.53
C PRO A 123 4.27 -1.15 -7.21
N GLU A 124 4.50 -0.45 -6.10
CA GLU A 124 3.72 0.71 -5.70
C GLU A 124 4.16 2.01 -6.41
N GLY A 125 5.29 2.01 -7.13
CA GLY A 125 5.86 3.18 -7.79
C GLY A 125 7.34 3.42 -7.48
N ILE A 126 7.75 4.69 -7.38
CA ILE A 126 9.12 5.09 -7.06
C ILE A 126 9.22 5.46 -5.58
N ALA A 127 10.08 4.77 -4.85
CA ALA A 127 10.33 5.03 -3.44
C ALA A 127 11.69 5.71 -3.20
N PHE A 128 11.76 6.61 -2.23
CA PHE A 128 12.98 7.25 -1.76
C PHE A 128 13.11 7.02 -0.26
N ASP A 129 14.24 6.46 0.18
CA ASP A 129 14.52 6.25 1.59
C ASP A 129 15.05 7.55 2.23
N LEU A 130 14.23 8.12 3.11
CA LEU A 130 14.53 9.32 3.90
C LEU A 130 15.08 8.97 5.28
N THR A 131 15.20 7.69 5.63
CA THR A 131 15.59 7.23 6.97
C THR A 131 16.98 7.75 7.34
N SER A 132 17.95 7.62 6.44
CA SER A 132 19.33 8.11 6.66
C SER A 132 19.39 9.64 6.74
N ALA A 133 18.51 10.33 6.01
CA ALA A 133 18.41 11.78 6.08
C ALA A 133 17.84 12.24 7.43
N SER A 134 16.77 11.59 7.88
CA SER A 134 16.11 11.84 9.16
C SER A 134 17.04 11.57 10.35
N SER A 135 17.85 10.50 10.29
CA SER A 135 18.82 10.18 11.35
C SER A 135 19.99 11.16 11.41
N THR A 136 20.35 11.81 10.29
CA THR A 136 21.39 12.85 10.23
C THR A 136 20.85 14.26 10.51
N GLY A 137 19.58 14.38 10.92
CA GLY A 137 18.95 15.64 11.33
C GLY A 137 18.30 16.43 10.19
N ALA A 138 18.26 15.91 8.96
CA ALA A 138 17.47 16.54 7.90
C ALA A 138 15.97 16.33 8.19
N ARG A 139 15.19 17.42 8.09
CA ARG A 139 13.74 17.44 8.35
C ARG A 139 12.93 17.90 7.15
N SER A 140 13.60 18.32 6.08
CA SER A 140 12.97 18.79 4.85
C SER A 140 13.73 18.33 3.62
N ALA A 141 13.00 18.17 2.52
CA ALA A 141 13.54 17.83 1.21
C ALA A 141 12.73 18.52 0.12
N HIS A 142 13.39 18.69 -1.02
CA HIS A 142 12.79 19.17 -2.26
C HIS A 142 12.48 17.97 -3.16
N LEU A 143 11.23 17.87 -3.60
CA LEU A 143 10.74 16.87 -4.53
C LEU A 143 10.55 17.50 -5.90
N SER A 144 11.08 16.84 -6.93
CA SER A 144 10.72 17.07 -8.33
C SER A 144 10.10 15.81 -8.91
N VAL A 145 8.90 15.91 -9.49
CA VAL A 145 8.21 14.81 -10.19
C VAL A 145 7.84 15.28 -11.58
N GLN A 146 8.06 14.42 -12.58
CA GLN A 146 7.65 14.64 -13.95
C GLN A 146 6.83 13.43 -14.44
N ALA A 147 5.66 13.71 -15.00
CA ALA A 147 4.73 12.72 -15.54
C ALA A 147 4.14 13.25 -16.85
N GLY A 148 4.70 12.84 -17.99
CA GLY A 148 4.32 13.38 -19.30
C GLY A 148 4.55 14.90 -19.38
N SER A 149 3.46 15.67 -19.46
CA SER A 149 3.49 17.14 -19.45
C SER A 149 3.31 17.76 -18.06
N GLU A 150 2.96 16.96 -17.05
CA GLU A 150 2.82 17.45 -15.68
C GLU A 150 4.19 17.46 -14.99
N THR A 151 4.51 18.56 -14.31
CA THR A 151 5.69 18.70 -13.46
C THR A 151 5.27 19.23 -12.09
N LEU A 152 5.78 18.63 -11.02
CA LEU A 152 5.58 19.07 -9.64
C LEU A 152 6.94 19.33 -9.02
N GLU A 153 7.15 20.54 -8.53
CA GLU A 153 8.27 20.91 -7.67
C GLU A 153 7.72 21.34 -6.32
N ARG A 154 8.21 20.72 -5.25
CA ARG A 154 7.66 20.94 -3.91
C ARG A 154 8.66 20.67 -2.81
N ASP A 155 8.76 21.60 -1.88
CA ASP A 155 9.39 21.37 -0.59
C ASP A 155 8.41 20.71 0.38
N PHE A 156 8.89 19.73 1.14
CA PHE A 156 8.11 19.05 2.16
C PHE A 156 8.95 18.75 3.40
N ALA A 157 8.27 18.65 4.55
CA ALA A 157 8.85 18.23 5.81
C ALA A 157 8.53 16.76 6.09
N PHE A 158 9.43 16.03 6.75
CA PHE A 158 9.25 14.60 7.02
C PHE A 158 9.73 14.15 8.41
#